data_AF-A0A2G9T6P2-F1
#
_entry.id   AF-A0A2G9T6P2-F1
#
_cell.length_a   1.000
_cell.length_b   1.000
_cell.length_c   1.000
_cell.angle_alpha   90.00
_cell.angle_beta   90.00
_cell.angle_gamma   90.00
#
_symmetry.space_group_name_H-M   'P 1'
#
loop_
_entity.id
_entity.type
_entity.pdbx_description
1 polymer ?
#
loop_
_entity_poly.entity_id
_entity_poly.type
_entity_poly.pdbx_seq_one_letter_code
_entity_poly.pdbx_strand_id
1 'polypeptide(L)'
;MLAKLVCARHKPRQQTVLPFDYVPVIFEETPIGDVRMLGGKLGHALQNRFAIGTMAELAAIPFELIERHFESQAQWIHHLAKGFDDEP
;
A
#
# COMPACT_ATOMS: atom_id res chain seq x y z
N MET A 1 6.48 -7.03 1.60
CA MET A 1 6.20 -5.59 1.85
C MET A 1 5.86 -5.25 3.31
N LEU A 2 4.80 -5.81 3.92
CA LEU A 2 4.28 -5.38 5.24
C LEU A 2 5.32 -5.39 6.38
N ALA A 3 6.15 -6.43 6.46
CA ALA A 3 7.21 -6.52 7.48
C ALA A 3 8.16 -5.30 7.43
N LYS A 4 8.49 -4.81 6.23
CA LYS A 4 9.34 -3.63 6.03
C LYS A 4 8.64 -2.34 6.45
N LEU A 5 7.33 -2.23 6.23
CA LEU A 5 6.52 -1.10 6.65
C LEU A 5 6.50 -0.98 8.18
N VAL A 6 6.29 -2.08 8.91
CA VAL A 6 6.12 -2.03 10.37
C VAL A 6 7.43 -2.13 11.17
N CYS A 7 8.53 -2.63 10.59
CA CYS A 7 9.76 -2.88 11.35
C CYS A 7 10.39 -1.61 11.98
N ALA A 8 10.00 -0.42 11.51
CA ALA A 8 10.51 0.85 12.03
C ALA A 8 9.65 1.47 13.14
N ARG A 9 8.40 1.03 13.34
CA ARG A 9 7.42 1.71 14.21
C ARG A 9 7.85 1.82 15.67
N HIS A 10 8.54 0.80 16.19
CA HIS A 10 8.98 0.74 17.58
C HIS A 10 10.51 0.75 17.74
N LYS A 11 11.24 1.33 16.78
CA LYS A 11 12.68 1.49 16.94
C LYS A 11 13.02 2.40 18.13
N PRO A 12 14.17 2.20 18.80
CA PRO A 12 15.18 1.16 18.58
C PRO A 12 14.94 -0.12 19.42
N ARG A 13 15.56 -1.24 19.02
CA ARG A 13 15.65 -2.52 19.77
C ARG A 13 14.31 -3.18 20.14
N GLN A 14 13.26 -2.99 19.33
CA GLN A 14 12.00 -3.70 19.49
C GLN A 14 11.59 -4.40 18.19
N GLN A 15 10.60 -5.29 18.29
CA GLN A 15 9.97 -5.96 17.16
C GLN A 15 8.49 -5.56 17.07
N THR A 16 7.94 -5.59 15.87
CA THR A 16 6.50 -5.37 15.64
C THR A 16 5.97 -6.57 14.88
N VAL A 17 4.91 -7.19 15.40
CA VAL A 17 4.16 -8.24 14.73
C VAL A 17 2.84 -7.64 14.27
N LEU A 18 2.51 -7.83 12.99
CA LEU A 18 1.26 -7.34 12.41
C LEU A 18 0.40 -8.55 11.98
N PRO A 19 -0.63 -8.93 12.75
CA PRO A 19 -1.63 -9.87 12.28
C PRO A 19 -2.39 -9.28 11.08
N PHE A 20 -2.76 -10.13 10.12
CA PHE A 20 -3.34 -9.66 8.86
C PHE A 20 -4.65 -8.88 9.05
N ASP A 21 -5.46 -9.26 10.05
CA ASP A 21 -6.72 -8.58 10.39
C ASP A 21 -6.54 -7.09 10.76
N TYR A 22 -5.33 -6.68 11.14
CA TYR A 22 -5.02 -5.28 11.46
C TYR A 22 -4.42 -4.50 10.28
N VAL A 23 -4.20 -5.14 9.12
CA VAL A 23 -3.72 -4.44 7.92
C VAL A 23 -4.63 -3.29 7.51
N PRO A 24 -5.97 -3.45 7.44
CA PRO A 24 -6.87 -2.35 7.09
C PRO A 24 -6.72 -1.16 8.03
N VAL A 25 -6.67 -1.42 9.34
CA VAL A 25 -6.52 -0.38 10.39
C VAL A 25 -5.20 0.36 10.25
N ILE A 26 -4.09 -0.36 10.01
CA ILE A 26 -2.80 0.29 9.76
C ILE A 26 -2.84 1.14 8.49
N PHE A 27 -3.55 0.69 7.45
CA PHE A 27 -3.62 1.35 6.15
C PHE A 27 -4.44 2.63 6.14
N GLU A 28 -5.36 2.82 7.09
CA GLU A 28 -6.13 4.07 7.29
C GLU A 28 -5.19 5.28 7.44
N GLU A 29 -4.09 5.12 8.17
CA GLU A 29 -3.13 6.20 8.43
C GLU A 29 -1.82 6.02 7.67
N THR A 30 -1.67 5.01 6.81
CA THR A 30 -0.42 4.77 6.08
C THR A 30 -0.39 5.58 4.78
N PRO A 31 0.51 6.57 4.64
CA PRO A 31 0.70 7.28 3.38
C PRO A 31 1.14 6.32 2.28
N ILE A 32 0.64 6.52 1.07
CA ILE A 32 1.00 5.70 -0.09
C ILE A 32 2.52 5.65 -0.29
N GLY A 33 3.22 6.77 -0.10
CA GLY A 33 4.67 6.87 -0.27
C GLY A 33 5.51 6.04 0.72
N ASP A 34 4.95 5.68 1.87
CA ASP A 34 5.66 4.92 2.91
C ASP A 34 5.71 3.41 2.59
N VAL A 35 4.85 2.96 1.68
CA VAL A 35 4.84 1.59 1.20
C VAL A 35 5.97 1.37 0.20
N ARG A 36 6.77 0.31 0.42
CA ARG A 36 7.83 -0.11 -0.50
C ARG A 36 7.28 -0.21 -1.93
N MET A 37 8.05 0.26 -2.91
CA MET A 37 7.68 0.40 -4.34
C MET A 37 6.72 1.54 -4.68
N LEU A 38 6.06 2.17 -3.70
CA LEU A 38 5.16 3.30 -3.93
C LEU A 38 5.76 4.67 -3.54
N GLY A 39 6.95 4.72 -2.93
CA GLY A 39 7.67 5.98 -2.65
C GLY A 39 8.24 6.74 -3.86
N GLY A 40 7.85 6.37 -5.09
CA GLY A 40 8.40 6.92 -6.33
C GLY A 40 7.33 7.31 -7.34
N LYS A 41 7.68 7.27 -8.64
CA LYS A 41 6.81 7.71 -9.74
C LYS A 41 5.42 7.05 -9.71
N LEU A 42 5.35 5.76 -9.41
CA LEU A 42 4.09 5.02 -9.39
C LEU A 42 3.15 5.52 -8.29
N GLY A 43 3.62 5.65 -7.04
CA GLY A 43 2.78 6.16 -5.96
C GLY A 43 2.39 7.61 -6.16
N HIS A 44 3.24 8.45 -6.75
CA HIS A 44 2.84 9.81 -7.14
C HIS A 44 1.77 9.81 -8.23
N ALA A 45 1.88 8.92 -9.23
CA ALA A 45 0.87 8.77 -10.27
C ALA A 45 -0.48 8.33 -9.70
N LEU A 46 -0.49 7.38 -8.74
CA LEU A 46 -1.70 6.94 -8.04
C LEU A 46 -2.35 8.08 -7.26
N GLN A 47 -1.58 8.78 -6.42
CA GLN A 47 -2.07 9.91 -5.63
C GLN A 47 -2.66 11.01 -6.53
N ASN A 48 -1.97 11.38 -7.61
CA ASN A 48 -2.44 12.40 -8.54
C ASN A 48 -3.66 11.96 -9.36
N ARG A 49 -3.71 10.68 -9.77
CA ARG A 49 -4.78 10.18 -10.64
C ARG A 49 -6.11 10.06 -9.89
N PHE A 50 -6.06 9.62 -8.64
CA PHE A 50 -7.26 9.32 -7.85
C PHE A 50 -7.53 10.33 -6.74
N ALA A 51 -6.65 11.32 -6.54
CA ALA A 51 -6.74 12.31 -5.46
C ALA A 51 -6.83 11.66 -4.07
N ILE A 52 -5.94 10.69 -3.82
CA ILE A 52 -5.84 9.90 -2.60
C ILE A 52 -4.48 10.12 -1.93
N GLY A 53 -4.37 9.90 -0.62
CA GLY A 53 -3.12 10.01 0.15
C GLY A 53 -2.74 8.74 0.92
N THR A 54 -3.71 7.88 1.23
CA THR A 54 -3.52 6.72 2.11
C THR A 54 -3.73 5.39 1.39
N MET A 55 -3.19 4.32 1.97
CA MET A 55 -3.40 2.96 1.45
C MET A 55 -4.85 2.50 1.56
N ALA A 56 -5.59 2.93 2.58
CA ALA A 56 -7.02 2.63 2.70
C ALA A 56 -7.85 3.26 1.56
N GLU A 57 -7.55 4.51 1.21
CA GLU A 57 -8.19 5.15 0.05
C GLU A 57 -7.85 4.44 -1.26
N LEU A 58 -6.61 3.97 -1.44
CA LEU A 58 -6.23 3.15 -2.58
C LEU A 58 -7.01 1.82 -2.63
N ALA A 59 -7.21 1.17 -1.48
CA ALA A 59 -7.96 -0.08 -1.36
C ALA A 59 -9.44 0.07 -1.72
N ALA A 60 -10.00 1.27 -1.55
CA ALA A 60 -11.38 1.61 -1.90
C ALA A 60 -11.59 1.87 -3.40
N ILE A 61 -10.53 2.03 -4.20
CA ILE A 61 -10.65 2.26 -5.64
C ILE A 61 -11.12 0.96 -6.34
N PRO A 62 -12.20 1.00 -7.14
CA PRO A 62 -12.64 -0.11 -7.97
C PRO A 62 -11.52 -0.63 -8.89
N PHE A 63 -11.39 -1.95 -8.99
CA PHE A 63 -10.33 -2.59 -9.77
C PHE A 63 -10.32 -2.11 -11.23
N GLU A 64 -11.49 -1.94 -11.83
CA GLU A 64 -11.67 -1.53 -13.23
C GLU A 64 -11.09 -0.13 -13.48
N LEU A 65 -11.10 0.76 -12.48
CA LEU A 65 -10.48 2.07 -12.58
C LEU A 65 -8.95 2.00 -12.49
N ILE A 66 -8.42 1.07 -11.70
CA ILE A 66 -6.99 0.80 -11.62
C ILE A 66 -6.52 0.19 -12.96
N GLU A 67 -7.23 -0.83 -13.47
CA GLU A 67 -6.94 -1.49 -14.74
C GLU A 67 -6.92 -0.53 -15.91
N ARG A 68 -7.92 0.36 -16.01
CA ARG A 68 -8.01 1.37 -17.07
C ARG A 68 -6.84 2.39 -17.07
N HIS A 69 -6.09 2.54 -15.98
CA HIS A 69 -5.06 3.57 -15.85
C HIS A 69 -3.65 3.04 -15.66
N PHE A 70 -3.51 1.80 -15.18
CA PHE A 70 -2.23 1.18 -14.84
C PHE A 70 -2.02 -0.18 -15.52
N GLU A 71 -2.99 -0.66 -16.30
CA GLU A 71 -2.89 -1.81 -17.21
C GLU A 71 -2.22 -3.02 -16.54
N SER A 72 -1.02 -3.40 -17.00
CA SER A 72 -0.25 -4.56 -16.53
C SER A 72 0.12 -4.50 -15.04
N GLN A 73 0.10 -3.32 -14.41
CA GLN A 73 0.38 -3.16 -12.99
C GLN A 73 -0.88 -3.26 -12.12
N ALA A 74 -2.08 -3.26 -12.71
CA ALA A 74 -3.31 -3.08 -11.96
C ALA A 74 -3.60 -4.18 -10.93
N GLN A 75 -3.36 -5.44 -11.30
CA GLN A 75 -3.52 -6.56 -10.38
C GLN A 75 -2.58 -6.45 -9.18
N TRP A 76 -1.31 -6.12 -9.44
CA TRP A 76 -0.32 -5.93 -8.38
C TRP A 76 -0.71 -4.77 -7.46
N ILE A 77 -1.11 -3.62 -8.02
CA ILE A 77 -1.57 -2.45 -7.22
C ILE A 77 -2.76 -2.83 -6.35
N HIS A 78 -3.74 -3.56 -6.92
CA HIS A 78 -4.94 -3.97 -6.20
C HIS A 78 -4.66 -4.95 -5.06
N HIS A 79 -3.74 -5.89 -5.26
CA HIS A 79 -3.27 -6.80 -4.21
C HIS A 79 -2.51 -6.05 -3.12
N LEU A 80 -1.58 -5.18 -3.51
CA LEU A 80 -0.77 -4.39 -2.59
C LEU A 80 -1.62 -3.48 -1.70
N ALA A 81 -2.66 -2.86 -2.29
CA ALA A 81 -3.64 -2.04 -1.57
C ALA A 81 -4.38 -2.81 -0.46
N LYS A 82 -4.48 -4.13 -0.58
CA LYS A 82 -5.10 -5.03 0.39
C LYS A 82 -4.09 -5.76 1.29
N GLY A 83 -2.81 -5.40 1.18
CA GLY A 83 -1.73 -5.98 1.97
C GLY A 83 -1.16 -7.30 1.45
N PHE A 84 -1.60 -7.76 0.27
CA PHE A 84 -1.03 -8.92 -0.39
C PHE A 84 0.23 -8.53 -1.17
N ASP A 85 1.29 -9.30 -1.01
CA ASP A 85 2.55 -9.13 -1.71
C ASP A 85 3.22 -10.50 -1.85
N ASP A 86 3.31 -10.98 -3.09
CA ASP A 86 3.86 -12.30 -3.44
C ASP A 86 5.33 -12.21 -3.89
N GLU A 87 5.99 -11.04 -3.75
CA GLU A 87 7.45 -10.96 -3.96
C GLU A 87 8.19 -11.90 -2.99
N PRO A 88 9.11 -12.76 -3.51
CA PRO A 88 9.91 -13.65 -2.68
C PRO A 88 10.95 -12.93 -1.80
#